data_AF-A0A7Y5GTS5-F1
#
_entry.id   AF-A0A7Y5GTS5-F1
#
_cell.length_a   1.000
_cell.length_b   1.000
_cell.length_c   1.000
_cell.angle_alpha   90.00
_cell.angle_beta   90.00
_cell.angle_gamma   90.00
#
_symmetry.space_group_name_H-M   'P 1'
#
loop_
_entity.id
_entity.type
_entity.pdbx_description
1 polymer ?
#
loop_
_entity_poly.entity_id
_entity_poly.type
_entity_poly.pdbx_seq_one_letter_code
_entity_poly.pdbx_strand_id
1 'polypeptide(L)'
;MSTTISMILGIAFTLLGIAAVILQAWLWKFPMVPDPGGPDPNGKSTAPRSWTQVHRLIGAAYVLIYLIMMWEMIPRLWQYQVELPARTVMHAVMGITIGVLLVVKVSIIRWFQHFGKSLPTLGVALLLCTLILATLSIPFAIRAHDFGGQTFSASNLARVEKILFELGGIQGKSAKELVEKPSLDAGRDVLVHKCTWCHDMRTILIKPRTGSQWLDLVERMAEKPVIGEPMDPPEIAYVTAYLIAITPEIQQSARSKAAVEAKSQEIRIAVAELTPTPVIPDAEPTTATFDIEAAKSLYEQQCVQCHELDTVADYGPQTETEWVKIVKRMVDDEGAELNAEQAKTIVSYLTKTQGKKE
;
A
#
# COMPACT_ATOMS: atom_id res chain seq x y z
N MET A 1 4.20 10.84 14.93
CA MET A 1 3.31 9.79 15.49
C MET A 1 3.46 8.46 14.76
N SER A 2 3.50 7.30 15.45
CA SER A 2 3.60 5.99 14.78
C SER A 2 2.35 5.66 13.97
N THR A 3 2.52 4.86 12.91
CA THR A 3 1.39 4.48 12.03
C THR A 3 0.29 3.72 12.78
N THR A 4 0.62 2.98 13.82
CA THR A 4 -0.33 2.26 14.68
C THR A 4 -1.20 3.22 15.49
N ILE A 5 -0.58 4.22 16.13
CA ILE A 5 -1.31 5.22 16.93
C ILE A 5 -2.25 6.01 16.02
N SER A 6 -1.78 6.43 14.84
CA SER A 6 -2.61 7.15 13.88
C SER A 6 -3.84 6.32 13.43
N MET A 7 -3.68 5.01 13.23
CA MET A 7 -4.79 4.12 12.88
C MET A 7 -5.80 3.99 14.03
N ILE A 8 -5.33 3.77 15.25
CA ILE A 8 -6.18 3.65 16.45
C ILE A 8 -6.98 4.93 16.66
N LEU A 9 -6.33 6.09 16.56
CA LEU A 9 -6.99 7.39 16.66
C LEU A 9 -8.05 7.57 15.57
N GLY A 10 -7.76 7.20 14.31
CA GLY A 10 -8.73 7.25 13.22
C GLY A 10 -9.96 6.35 13.42
N ILE A 11 -9.78 5.15 13.95
CA ILE A 11 -10.87 4.23 14.30
C ILE A 11 -11.70 4.81 15.45
N ALA A 12 -11.05 5.25 16.53
CA ALA A 12 -11.71 5.86 17.68
C ALA A 12 -12.51 7.12 17.28
N PHE A 13 -11.93 7.97 16.42
CA PHE A 13 -12.57 9.15 15.86
C PHE A 13 -13.86 8.80 15.11
N THR A 14 -13.82 7.74 14.30
CA THR A 14 -14.99 7.24 13.55
C THR A 14 -16.09 6.72 14.48
N LEU A 15 -15.72 5.90 15.46
CA LEU A 15 -16.67 5.34 16.44
C LEU A 15 -17.33 6.43 17.28
N LEU A 16 -16.56 7.42 17.74
CA LEU A 16 -17.09 8.58 18.46
C LEU A 16 -18.04 9.40 17.60
N GLY A 17 -17.73 9.60 16.32
CA GLY A 17 -18.63 10.29 15.38
C GLY A 17 -19.98 9.58 15.23
N ILE A 18 -19.96 8.25 15.06
CA ILE A 18 -21.17 7.42 14.97
C ILE A 18 -21.97 7.51 16.27
N ALA A 19 -21.32 7.30 17.42
CA ALA A 19 -21.95 7.36 18.73
C ALA A 19 -22.56 8.75 19.01
N ALA A 20 -21.86 9.83 18.65
CA ALA A 20 -22.34 11.18 18.81
C ALA A 20 -23.63 11.44 18.04
N VAL A 21 -23.70 11.03 16.77
CA VAL A 21 -24.88 11.25 15.92
C VAL A 21 -26.05 10.36 16.32
N ILE A 22 -25.82 9.09 16.65
CA ILE A 22 -26.88 8.20 17.16
C ILE A 22 -27.48 8.76 18.45
N LEU A 23 -26.62 9.17 19.39
CA LEU A 23 -27.07 9.77 20.64
C LEU A 23 -27.80 11.10 20.42
N GLN A 24 -27.32 11.93 19.49
CA GLN A 24 -27.99 13.18 19.10
C GLN A 24 -29.40 12.89 18.55
N ALA A 25 -29.54 11.91 17.65
CA ALA A 25 -30.84 11.53 17.07
C ALA A 25 -31.82 11.01 18.14
N TRP A 26 -31.32 10.26 19.12
CA TRP A 26 -32.12 9.81 20.25
C TRP A 26 -32.53 10.96 21.18
N LEU A 27 -31.59 11.84 21.55
CA LEU A 27 -31.85 13.01 22.39
C LEU A 27 -32.84 13.99 21.77
N TRP A 28 -32.96 14.01 20.44
CA TRP A 28 -33.87 14.90 19.75
C TRP A 28 -35.34 14.45 19.77
N LYS A 29 -35.62 13.21 20.23
CA LYS A 29 -37.00 12.75 20.48
C LYS A 29 -37.66 13.47 21.65
N PHE A 30 -36.87 14.11 22.52
CA PHE A 30 -37.38 14.84 23.67
C PHE A 30 -37.82 16.26 23.27
N PRO A 31 -39.06 16.68 23.59
CA PRO A 31 -39.57 17.99 23.21
C PRO A 31 -38.79 19.12 23.88
N MET A 32 -38.74 20.26 23.20
CA MET A 32 -38.20 21.52 23.72
C MET A 32 -39.32 22.28 24.43
N VAL A 33 -39.05 22.75 25.64
CA VAL A 33 -39.98 23.58 26.42
C VAL A 33 -39.54 25.04 26.30
N PRO A 34 -40.46 25.98 25.99
CA PRO A 34 -40.13 27.41 25.93
C PRO A 34 -39.44 27.88 27.21
N ASP A 35 -38.34 28.61 27.07
CA ASP A 35 -37.58 29.19 28.19
C ASP A 35 -37.45 30.70 27.95
N PRO A 36 -38.46 31.52 28.32
CA PRO A 36 -38.57 32.94 27.93
C PRO A 36 -37.48 33.87 28.49
N GLY A 37 -36.49 33.35 29.23
CA GLY A 37 -35.29 34.07 29.66
C GLY A 37 -34.01 33.24 29.49
N GLY A 38 -34.09 32.14 28.73
CA GLY A 38 -32.98 31.25 28.43
C GLY A 38 -32.06 31.81 27.35
N PRO A 39 -30.82 31.32 27.29
CA PRO A 39 -29.88 31.72 26.25
C PRO A 39 -30.30 31.17 24.85
N ASP A 40 -30.99 30.03 24.80
CA ASP A 40 -31.48 29.42 23.55
C ASP A 40 -32.90 29.90 23.19
N PRO A 41 -33.10 30.57 22.05
CA PRO A 41 -34.42 31.03 21.60
C PRO A 41 -35.39 29.89 21.28
N ASN A 42 -34.92 28.65 21.17
CA ASN A 42 -35.75 27.47 20.91
C ASN A 42 -36.22 26.75 22.19
N GLY A 43 -35.83 27.25 23.38
CA GLY A 43 -36.19 26.65 24.66
C GLY A 43 -35.22 25.57 25.14
N LYS A 44 -35.57 24.89 26.25
CA LYS A 44 -34.75 23.85 26.88
C LYS A 44 -35.29 22.46 26.56
N SER A 45 -34.40 21.55 26.16
CA SER A 45 -34.74 20.14 25.98
C SER A 45 -35.13 19.49 27.32
N THR A 46 -36.16 18.66 27.30
CA THR A 46 -36.56 17.81 28.44
C THR A 46 -35.72 16.54 28.58
N ALA A 47 -34.71 16.35 27.72
CA ALA A 47 -33.86 15.17 27.74
C ALA A 47 -33.13 14.99 29.09
N PRO A 48 -32.87 13.73 29.52
CA PRO A 48 -32.16 13.48 30.77
C PRO A 48 -30.76 14.12 30.77
N ARG A 49 -30.45 14.85 31.85
CA ARG A 49 -29.19 15.62 31.95
C ARG A 49 -27.94 14.74 31.83
N SER A 50 -27.96 13.52 32.39
CA SER A 50 -26.85 12.56 32.28
C SER A 50 -26.52 12.26 30.82
N TRP A 51 -27.52 11.97 29.98
CA TRP A 51 -27.30 11.66 28.56
C TRP A 51 -26.86 12.88 27.74
N THR A 52 -27.33 14.09 28.09
CA THR A 52 -26.80 15.31 27.46
C THR A 52 -25.33 15.57 27.82
N GLN A 53 -24.91 15.22 29.04
CA GLN A 53 -23.50 15.30 29.46
C GLN A 53 -22.65 14.26 28.74
N VAL A 54 -23.15 13.03 28.60
CA VAL A 54 -22.49 11.97 27.81
C VAL A 54 -22.29 12.44 26.36
N HIS A 55 -23.29 13.03 25.72
CA HIS A 55 -23.14 13.58 24.37
C HIS A 55 -22.06 14.68 24.29
N ARG A 56 -22.00 15.58 25.29
CA ARG A 56 -20.94 16.60 25.35
C ARG A 56 -19.55 15.99 25.55
N LEU A 57 -19.42 14.96 26.38
CA LEU A 57 -18.16 14.26 26.61
C LEU A 57 -17.68 13.58 25.33
N ILE A 58 -18.56 12.86 24.64
CA ILE A 58 -18.26 12.22 23.35
C ILE A 58 -17.83 13.28 22.32
N GLY A 59 -18.57 14.40 22.24
CA GLY A 59 -18.22 15.51 21.35
C GLY A 59 -16.87 16.15 21.68
N ALA A 60 -16.56 16.33 22.97
CA ALA A 60 -15.28 16.86 23.42
C ALA A 60 -14.12 15.90 23.11
N ALA A 61 -14.30 14.60 23.32
CA ALA A 61 -13.32 13.58 22.96
C ALA A 61 -13.07 13.54 21.44
N TYR A 62 -14.13 13.65 20.63
CA TYR A 62 -14.04 13.74 19.17
C TYR A 62 -13.21 14.96 18.73
N VAL A 63 -13.49 16.15 19.30
CA VAL A 63 -12.73 17.37 19.01
C VAL A 63 -11.26 17.25 19.46
N LEU A 64 -11.02 16.68 20.64
CA LEU A 64 -9.66 16.48 21.16
C LEU A 64 -8.82 15.59 20.24
N ILE A 65 -9.37 14.45 19.81
CA ILE A 65 -8.70 13.55 18.86
C ILE A 65 -8.44 14.26 17.52
N TYR A 66 -9.41 15.02 17.02
CA TYR A 66 -9.23 15.81 15.80
C TYR A 66 -8.05 16.78 15.93
N LEU A 67 -7.96 17.52 17.03
CA LEU A 67 -6.87 18.47 17.27
C LEU A 67 -5.50 17.77 17.36
N ILE A 68 -5.42 16.63 18.06
CA ILE A 68 -4.19 15.82 18.14
C ILE A 68 -3.76 15.36 16.74
N MET A 69 -4.70 14.84 15.94
CA MET A 69 -4.41 14.40 14.58
C MET A 69 -3.99 15.57 13.68
N MET A 70 -4.64 16.73 13.79
CA MET A 70 -4.31 17.92 12.99
C MET A 70 -2.95 18.52 13.36
N TRP A 71 -2.57 18.47 14.63
CA TRP A 71 -1.24 18.91 15.08
C TRP A 71 -0.11 18.17 14.36
N GLU A 72 -0.28 16.87 14.12
CA GLU A 72 0.71 16.04 13.44
C GLU A 72 0.60 16.11 11.90
N MET A 73 -0.63 16.23 11.37
CA MET A 73 -0.89 16.13 9.93
C MET A 73 -0.71 17.46 9.18
N ILE A 74 -0.97 18.62 9.80
CA ILE A 74 -0.84 19.92 9.14
C ILE A 74 0.62 20.23 8.75
N PRO A 75 1.63 20.05 9.63
CA PRO A 75 3.02 20.30 9.27
C PRO A 75 3.50 19.44 8.09
N ARG A 76 2.96 18.21 7.97
CA ARG A 76 3.29 17.30 6.87
C ARG A 76 2.89 17.86 5.50
N LEU A 77 1.87 18.71 5.42
CA LEU A 77 1.46 19.34 4.16
C LEU A 77 2.57 20.21 3.55
N TRP A 78 3.43 20.81 4.38
CA TRP A 78 4.57 21.61 3.94
C TRP A 78 5.77 20.78 3.45
N GLN A 79 5.78 19.47 3.75
CA GLN A 79 6.86 18.57 3.31
C GLN A 79 6.63 18.05 1.88
N TYR A 80 5.41 18.17 1.35
CA TYR A 80 5.10 17.74 -0.02
C TYR A 80 5.57 18.77 -1.03
N GLN A 81 6.58 18.40 -1.83
CA GLN A 81 7.15 19.24 -2.89
C GLN A 81 6.65 18.85 -4.30
N VAL A 82 5.74 17.89 -4.40
CA VAL A 82 5.19 17.34 -5.65
C VAL A 82 3.66 17.27 -5.61
N GLU A 83 3.04 17.18 -6.79
CA GLU A 83 1.60 17.07 -6.94
C GLU A 83 1.03 15.90 -6.11
N LEU A 84 0.05 16.21 -5.27
CA LEU A 84 -0.56 15.23 -4.38
C LEU A 84 -1.45 14.26 -5.16
N PRO A 85 -1.39 12.94 -4.89
CA PRO A 85 -2.36 12.00 -5.42
C PRO A 85 -3.79 12.42 -5.08
N ALA A 86 -4.74 12.20 -6.00
CA ALA A 86 -6.15 12.58 -5.82
C ALA A 86 -6.75 12.10 -4.47
N ARG A 87 -6.33 10.92 -4.00
CA ARG A 87 -6.73 10.40 -2.68
C ARG A 87 -6.25 11.29 -1.54
N THR A 88 -4.99 11.70 -1.54
CA THR A 88 -4.40 12.54 -0.50
C THR A 88 -5.05 13.91 -0.49
N VAL A 89 -5.35 14.46 -1.67
CA VAL A 89 -6.14 15.69 -1.81
C VAL A 89 -7.53 15.51 -1.18
N MET A 90 -8.26 14.46 -1.55
CA MET A 90 -9.58 14.18 -0.98
C MET A 90 -9.54 14.00 0.55
N HIS A 91 -8.53 13.30 1.08
CA HIS A 91 -8.33 13.15 2.51
C HIS A 91 -8.11 14.51 3.19
N ALA A 92 -7.21 15.34 2.65
CA ALA A 92 -6.93 16.67 3.18
C ALA A 92 -8.17 17.57 3.15
N VAL A 93 -8.90 17.60 2.02
CA VAL A 93 -10.13 18.39 1.87
C VAL A 93 -11.19 17.96 2.88
N MET A 94 -11.40 16.65 3.08
CA MET A 94 -12.33 16.17 4.10
C MET A 94 -11.88 16.54 5.52
N GLY A 95 -10.59 16.40 5.83
CA GLY A 95 -10.02 16.79 7.13
C GLY A 95 -10.18 18.28 7.44
N ILE A 96 -9.92 19.15 6.46
CA ILE A 96 -10.10 20.61 6.59
C ILE A 96 -11.59 20.96 6.72
N THR A 97 -12.45 20.31 5.93
CA THR A 97 -13.90 20.52 5.98
C THR A 97 -14.46 20.20 7.37
N ILE A 98 -14.01 19.10 7.99
CA ILE A 98 -14.37 18.77 9.38
C ILE A 98 -13.99 19.90 10.34
N GLY A 99 -12.79 20.46 10.20
CA GLY A 99 -12.31 21.58 11.03
C GLY A 99 -13.19 22.81 10.89
N VAL A 100 -13.53 23.20 9.67
CA VAL A 100 -14.44 24.33 9.40
C VAL A 100 -15.82 24.07 10.01
N LEU A 101 -16.39 22.88 9.81
CA LEU A 101 -17.68 22.51 10.38
C LEU A 101 -17.67 22.50 11.92
N LEU A 102 -16.57 22.06 12.55
CA LEU A 102 -16.40 22.10 14.01
C LEU A 102 -16.35 23.54 14.53
N VAL A 103 -15.58 24.42 13.88
CA VAL A 103 -15.51 25.85 14.24
C VAL A 103 -16.89 26.49 14.12
N VAL A 104 -17.61 26.26 13.02
CA VAL A 104 -18.98 26.76 12.83
C VAL A 104 -19.92 26.23 13.92
N LYS A 105 -19.87 24.93 14.22
CA LYS A 105 -20.70 24.31 15.26
C LYS A 105 -20.43 24.91 16.64
N VAL A 106 -19.16 25.09 17.01
CA VAL A 106 -18.76 25.69 18.29
C VAL A 106 -19.20 27.16 18.35
N SER A 107 -19.04 27.91 17.25
CA SER A 107 -19.47 29.30 17.17
C SER A 107 -20.98 29.48 17.33
N ILE A 108 -21.80 28.60 16.75
CA ILE A 108 -23.25 28.59 16.94
C ILE A 108 -23.61 28.36 18.41
N ILE A 109 -22.95 27.41 19.08
CA ILE A 109 -23.23 27.10 20.49
C ILE A 109 -22.80 28.25 21.43
N ARG A 110 -21.70 28.95 21.10
CA ARG A 110 -21.09 29.98 21.97
C ARG A 110 -21.64 31.38 21.76
N TRP A 111 -21.86 31.79 20.50
CA TRP A 111 -22.16 33.18 20.16
C TRP A 111 -23.41 33.33 19.30
N PHE A 112 -23.74 32.36 18.44
CA PHE A 112 -24.82 32.47 17.45
C PHE A 112 -25.95 31.47 17.66
N GLN A 113 -26.46 31.36 18.89
CA GLN A 113 -27.46 30.36 19.28
C GLN A 113 -28.79 30.46 18.52
N HIS A 114 -29.05 31.60 17.85
CA HIS A 114 -30.17 31.76 16.92
C HIS A 114 -30.19 30.71 15.81
N PHE A 115 -29.02 30.23 15.36
CA PHE A 115 -28.91 29.17 14.35
C PHE A 115 -28.99 27.75 14.94
N GLY A 116 -29.41 27.57 16.20
CA GLY A 116 -29.43 26.27 16.88
C GLY A 116 -30.15 25.15 16.11
N LYS A 117 -31.15 25.48 15.28
CA LYS A 117 -31.89 24.52 14.45
C LYS A 117 -31.01 23.77 13.43
N SER A 118 -29.87 24.33 13.03
CA SER A 118 -28.95 23.70 12.07
C SER A 118 -27.91 22.78 12.72
N LEU A 119 -27.81 22.76 14.06
CA LEU A 119 -26.84 21.93 14.80
C LEU A 119 -26.93 20.43 14.44
N PRO A 120 -28.13 19.85 14.23
CA PRO A 120 -28.22 18.44 13.87
C PRO A 120 -27.69 18.15 12.46
N THR A 121 -27.99 19.03 11.50
CA THR A 121 -27.45 18.96 10.14
C THR A 121 -25.92 19.03 10.13
N LEU A 122 -25.34 19.92 10.94
CA LEU A 122 -23.88 19.99 11.12
C LEU A 122 -23.32 18.70 11.74
N GLY A 123 -24.02 18.10 12.70
CA GLY A 123 -23.65 16.80 13.27
C GLY A 123 -23.61 15.67 12.23
N VAL A 124 -24.61 15.60 11.36
CA VAL A 124 -24.67 14.60 10.28
C VAL A 124 -23.59 14.87 9.22
N ALA A 125 -23.36 16.14 8.85
CA ALA A 125 -22.31 16.51 7.91
C ALA A 125 -20.91 16.12 8.43
N LEU A 126 -20.63 16.37 9.72
CA LEU A 126 -19.40 15.94 10.37
C LEU A 126 -19.21 14.42 10.31
N LEU A 127 -20.26 13.64 10.58
CA LEU A 127 -20.21 12.19 10.46
C LEU A 127 -19.95 11.75 9.02
N LEU A 128 -20.64 12.33 8.04
CA LEU A 128 -20.43 12.01 6.63
C LEU A 128 -18.97 12.24 6.21
N CYS A 129 -18.41 13.42 6.51
CA CYS A 129 -17.01 13.70 6.24
C CYS A 129 -16.07 12.73 6.97
N THR A 130 -16.40 12.35 8.21
CA THR A 130 -15.63 11.36 8.98
C THR A 130 -15.64 9.99 8.33
N LEU A 131 -16.79 9.52 7.84
CA LEU A 131 -16.92 8.23 7.16
C LEU A 131 -16.18 8.22 5.82
N ILE A 132 -16.24 9.31 5.06
CA ILE A 132 -15.46 9.47 3.83
C ILE A 132 -13.96 9.43 4.17
N LEU A 133 -13.52 10.18 5.18
CA LEU A 133 -12.12 10.18 5.62
C LEU A 133 -11.66 8.78 6.07
N ALA A 134 -12.51 8.07 6.81
CA ALA A 134 -12.26 6.71 7.28
C ALA A 134 -12.11 5.72 6.11
N THR A 135 -12.98 5.78 5.11
CA THR A 135 -12.90 4.90 3.93
C THR A 135 -11.67 5.18 3.07
N LEU A 136 -11.21 6.43 2.99
CA LEU A 136 -9.97 6.80 2.29
C LEU A 136 -8.70 6.33 3.02
N SER A 137 -8.78 6.01 4.32
CA SER A 137 -7.60 5.83 5.17
C SER A 137 -7.49 4.44 5.80
N ILE A 138 -8.56 3.96 6.45
CA ILE A 138 -8.55 2.72 7.24
C ILE A 138 -8.20 1.48 6.41
N PRO A 139 -8.77 1.24 5.21
CA PRO A 139 -8.42 0.04 4.42
C PRO A 139 -6.94 -0.02 4.05
N PHE A 140 -6.30 1.13 3.85
CA PHE A 140 -4.88 1.21 3.51
C PHE A 140 -4.00 1.10 4.75
N ALA A 141 -4.40 1.69 5.87
CA ALA A 141 -3.73 1.48 7.15
C ALA A 141 -3.78 0.01 7.57
N ILE A 142 -4.92 -0.66 7.38
CA ILE A 142 -5.09 -2.10 7.65
C ILE A 142 -4.18 -2.93 6.73
N ARG A 143 -4.17 -2.64 5.42
CA ARG A 143 -3.22 -3.30 4.50
C ARG A 143 -1.76 -3.05 4.88
N ALA A 144 -1.42 -1.83 5.26
CA ALA A 144 -0.06 -1.47 5.65
C ALA A 144 0.36 -2.03 7.02
N HIS A 145 -0.58 -2.50 7.84
CA HIS A 145 -0.33 -3.25 9.09
C HIS A 145 -0.48 -4.76 8.90
N ASP A 146 -0.64 -5.19 7.64
CA ASP A 146 -0.69 -6.56 7.12
C ASP A 146 -1.07 -7.66 8.14
N PHE A 147 -2.37 -7.76 8.43
CA PHE A 147 -2.97 -8.97 9.00
C PHE A 147 -2.94 -10.18 8.03
N GLY A 148 -2.45 -10.02 6.80
CA GLY A 148 -2.30 -11.11 5.83
C GLY A 148 -1.24 -12.12 6.22
N GLY A 149 -0.34 -11.79 7.16
CA GLY A 149 0.63 -12.71 7.73
C GLY A 149 1.60 -13.29 6.71
N GLN A 150 1.61 -12.82 5.45
CA GLN A 150 2.48 -13.35 4.39
C GLN A 150 3.88 -12.76 4.52
N THR A 151 3.99 -11.44 4.73
CA THR A 151 5.27 -10.76 4.98
C THR A 151 5.98 -11.35 6.19
N PHE A 152 5.24 -11.63 7.27
CA PHE A 152 5.74 -12.23 8.51
C PHE A 152 5.49 -13.75 8.62
N SER A 153 5.14 -14.42 7.51
CA SER A 153 4.93 -15.87 7.53
C SER A 153 6.23 -16.59 7.80
N ALA A 154 6.18 -17.72 8.50
CA ALA A 154 7.39 -18.51 8.80
C ALA A 154 8.14 -18.91 7.51
N SER A 155 7.42 -19.22 6.43
CA SER A 155 8.02 -19.53 5.12
C SER A 155 8.70 -18.31 4.50
N ASN A 156 8.06 -17.14 4.52
CA ASN A 156 8.67 -15.92 3.96
C ASN A 156 9.87 -15.47 4.81
N LEU A 157 9.78 -15.54 6.14
CA LEU A 157 10.91 -15.19 7.01
C LEU A 157 12.11 -16.11 6.77
N ALA A 158 11.88 -17.42 6.60
CA ALA A 158 12.95 -18.36 6.24
C ALA A 158 13.58 -18.04 4.88
N ARG A 159 12.77 -17.65 3.88
CA ARG A 159 13.25 -17.19 2.57
C ARG A 159 14.11 -15.93 2.70
N VAL A 160 13.64 -14.94 3.44
CA VAL A 160 14.36 -13.68 3.68
C VAL A 160 15.67 -13.95 4.43
N GLU A 161 15.66 -14.81 5.45
CA GLU A 161 16.85 -15.20 6.20
C GLU A 161 17.90 -15.84 5.29
N LYS A 162 17.49 -16.77 4.42
CA LYS A 162 18.39 -17.40 3.44
C LYS A 162 19.03 -16.36 2.50
N ILE A 163 18.23 -15.46 1.93
CA ILE A 163 18.74 -14.40 1.04
C ILE A 163 19.74 -13.50 1.78
N LEU A 164 19.39 -13.05 2.99
CA LEU A 164 20.26 -12.21 3.80
C LEU A 164 21.54 -12.92 4.24
N PHE A 165 21.48 -14.23 4.46
CA PHE A 165 22.65 -15.06 4.76
C PHE A 165 23.58 -15.18 3.54
N GLU A 166 23.03 -15.37 2.34
CA GLU A 166 23.79 -15.40 1.08
C GLU A 166 24.47 -14.05 0.78
N LEU A 167 23.88 -12.94 1.23
CA LEU A 167 24.51 -11.60 1.15
C LEU A 167 25.64 -11.39 2.17
N GLY A 168 25.87 -12.33 3.10
CA GLY A 168 26.91 -12.22 4.13
C GLY A 168 26.53 -11.33 5.33
N GLY A 169 25.24 -11.06 5.52
CA GLY A 169 24.77 -10.02 6.45
C GLY A 169 24.93 -8.61 5.87
N ILE A 170 24.28 -7.63 6.50
CA ILE A 170 24.25 -6.24 6.00
C ILE A 170 24.65 -5.30 7.12
N GLN A 171 25.66 -4.46 6.87
CA GLN A 171 26.11 -3.41 7.80
C GLN A 171 26.39 -3.95 9.23
N GLY A 172 27.00 -5.14 9.31
CA GLY A 172 27.35 -5.81 10.58
C GLY A 172 26.19 -6.54 11.29
N LYS A 173 24.99 -6.55 10.70
CA LYS A 173 23.83 -7.29 11.23
C LYS A 173 23.72 -8.68 10.60
N SER A 174 23.42 -9.67 11.44
CA SER A 174 23.21 -11.04 10.98
C SER A 174 21.85 -11.20 10.30
N ALA A 175 21.74 -12.19 9.41
CA ALA A 175 20.46 -12.52 8.75
C ALA A 175 19.34 -12.79 9.78
N LYS A 176 19.67 -13.50 10.87
CA LYS A 176 18.73 -13.84 11.94
C LYS A 176 18.19 -12.61 12.67
N GLU A 177 19.05 -11.63 12.95
CA GLU A 177 18.66 -10.37 13.59
C GLU A 177 17.72 -9.55 12.69
N LEU A 178 17.97 -9.58 11.38
CA LEU A 178 17.23 -8.76 10.41
C LEU A 178 15.82 -9.27 10.09
N VAL A 179 15.57 -10.57 10.29
CA VAL A 179 14.22 -11.15 10.13
C VAL A 179 13.35 -11.05 11.37
N GLU A 180 13.89 -10.55 12.48
CA GLU A 180 13.08 -10.30 13.68
C GLU A 180 12.06 -9.20 13.42
N LYS A 181 10.88 -9.36 14.01
CA LYS A 181 9.77 -8.40 13.84
C LYS A 181 10.19 -6.94 14.13
N PRO A 182 10.93 -6.61 15.20
CA PRO A 182 11.36 -5.24 15.44
C PRO A 182 12.25 -4.67 14.33
N SER A 183 13.11 -5.49 13.72
CA SER A 183 13.98 -5.09 12.62
C SER A 183 13.19 -4.80 11.34
N LEU A 184 12.20 -5.66 11.03
CA LEU A 184 11.30 -5.46 9.89
C LEU A 184 10.38 -4.24 10.09
N ASP A 185 9.87 -4.02 11.31
CA ASP A 185 9.08 -2.84 11.65
C ASP A 185 9.94 -1.56 11.51
N ALA A 186 11.20 -1.58 11.95
CA ALA A 186 12.14 -0.48 11.74
C ALA A 186 12.40 -0.22 10.24
N GLY A 187 12.58 -1.28 9.45
CA GLY A 187 12.76 -1.17 8.00
C GLY A 187 11.55 -0.56 7.30
N ARG A 188 10.34 -0.93 7.72
CA ARG A 188 9.10 -0.31 7.25
C ARG A 188 9.05 1.18 7.57
N ASP A 189 9.45 1.57 8.77
CA ASP A 189 9.45 2.97 9.18
C ASP A 189 10.47 3.80 8.36
N VAL A 190 11.65 3.25 8.05
CA VAL A 190 12.62 3.88 7.14
C VAL A 190 12.01 4.06 5.74
N LEU A 191 11.39 3.00 5.19
CA LEU A 191 10.75 3.07 3.87
C LEU A 191 9.68 4.17 3.83
N VAL A 192 8.82 4.24 4.84
CA VAL A 192 7.70 5.18 4.89
C VAL A 192 8.16 6.62 5.16
N HIS A 193 9.17 6.84 5.99
CA HIS A 193 9.53 8.20 6.44
C HIS A 193 10.73 8.80 5.72
N LYS A 194 11.70 7.99 5.29
CA LYS A 194 12.92 8.46 4.62
C LYS A 194 12.83 8.32 3.10
N CYS A 195 12.44 7.14 2.59
CA CYS A 195 12.38 6.92 1.14
C CYS A 195 11.26 7.73 0.47
N THR A 196 10.12 7.93 1.16
CA THR A 196 8.99 8.67 0.57
C THR A 196 9.17 10.19 0.51
N TRP A 197 10.25 10.72 1.08
CA TRP A 197 10.54 12.15 1.00
C TRP A 197 10.71 12.59 -0.45
N CYS A 198 11.48 11.84 -1.23
CA CYS A 198 11.81 12.16 -2.62
C CYS A 198 11.10 11.26 -3.64
N HIS A 199 10.65 10.08 -3.23
CA HIS A 199 10.01 9.11 -4.11
C HIS A 199 8.59 8.82 -3.66
N ASP A 200 7.69 8.52 -4.59
CA ASP A 200 6.42 7.91 -4.21
C ASP A 200 6.57 6.39 -4.06
N MET A 201 5.70 5.79 -3.24
CA MET A 201 5.74 4.34 -2.96
C MET A 201 5.60 3.49 -4.23
N ARG A 202 4.86 3.95 -5.25
CA ARG A 202 4.72 3.20 -6.50
C ARG A 202 6.07 3.18 -7.21
N THR A 203 6.76 4.30 -7.33
CA THR A 203 8.09 4.36 -7.97
C THR A 203 9.12 3.48 -7.27
N ILE A 204 9.10 3.40 -5.94
CA ILE A 204 10.01 2.54 -5.19
C ILE A 204 9.75 1.06 -5.54
N LEU A 205 8.49 0.65 -5.53
CA LEU A 205 8.08 -0.76 -5.63
C LEU A 205 7.79 -1.25 -7.07
N ILE A 206 7.90 -0.39 -8.09
CA ILE A 206 7.49 -0.77 -9.47
C ILE A 206 8.42 -1.78 -10.13
N LYS A 207 9.72 -1.74 -9.80
CA LYS A 207 10.72 -2.61 -10.42
C LYS A 207 10.99 -3.83 -9.53
N PRO A 208 10.86 -5.05 -10.06
CA PRO A 208 11.25 -6.25 -9.34
C PRO A 208 12.77 -6.25 -9.15
N ARG A 209 13.22 -6.73 -7.99
CA ARG A 209 14.65 -6.76 -7.62
C ARG A 209 14.96 -7.99 -6.78
N THR A 210 16.16 -8.50 -6.96
CA THR A 210 16.77 -9.50 -6.07
C THR A 210 17.22 -8.86 -4.76
N GLY A 211 17.60 -9.67 -3.76
CA GLY A 211 18.12 -9.17 -2.49
C GLY A 211 19.35 -8.28 -2.63
N SER A 212 20.32 -8.67 -3.46
CA SER A 212 21.51 -7.86 -3.74
C SER A 212 21.17 -6.55 -4.44
N GLN A 213 20.26 -6.58 -5.42
CA GLN A 213 19.84 -5.37 -6.12
C GLN A 213 19.08 -4.38 -5.22
N TRP A 214 18.36 -4.89 -4.21
CA TRP A 214 17.78 -4.04 -3.18
C TRP A 214 18.85 -3.39 -2.31
N LEU A 215 19.85 -4.16 -1.85
CA LEU A 215 20.96 -3.64 -1.08
C LEU A 215 21.71 -2.53 -1.84
N ASP A 216 22.13 -2.81 -3.07
CA ASP A 216 22.85 -1.84 -3.90
C ASP A 216 22.04 -0.57 -4.13
N LEU A 217 20.71 -0.70 -4.30
CA LEU A 217 19.84 0.46 -4.46
C LEU A 217 19.81 1.30 -3.19
N VAL A 218 19.59 0.66 -2.03
CA VAL A 218 19.47 1.35 -0.74
C VAL A 218 20.78 2.04 -0.40
N GLU A 219 21.93 1.40 -0.61
CA GLU A 219 23.26 1.99 -0.39
C GLU A 219 23.47 3.23 -1.29
N ARG A 220 23.17 3.12 -2.59
CA ARG A 220 23.23 4.28 -3.48
C ARG A 220 22.29 5.41 -3.06
N MET A 221 21.15 5.10 -2.44
CA MET A 221 20.23 6.12 -1.92
C MET A 221 20.76 6.74 -0.62
N ALA A 222 21.39 5.95 0.25
CA ALA A 222 22.02 6.43 1.47
C ALA A 222 23.19 7.38 1.19
N GLU A 223 23.91 7.18 0.09
CA GLU A 223 24.99 8.06 -0.37
C GLU A 223 24.52 9.38 -0.99
N LYS A 224 23.23 9.49 -1.39
CA LYS A 224 22.75 10.71 -2.04
C LYS A 224 22.59 11.84 -1.02
N PRO A 225 22.90 13.09 -1.41
CA PRO A 225 22.60 14.24 -0.58
C PRO A 225 21.07 14.37 -0.44
N VAL A 226 20.60 14.34 0.80
CA VAL A 226 19.18 14.52 1.15
C VAL A 226 18.96 15.86 1.85
N ILE A 227 17.79 16.46 1.61
CA ILE A 227 17.33 17.59 2.40
C ILE A 227 16.62 16.99 3.62
N GLY A 228 17.37 16.68 4.69
CA GLY A 228 16.81 16.01 5.87
C GLY A 228 17.85 15.24 6.67
N GLU A 229 17.38 14.35 7.53
CA GLU A 229 18.24 13.44 8.29
C GLU A 229 18.73 12.31 7.37
N PRO A 230 20.05 12.09 7.25
CA PRO A 230 20.60 11.03 6.43
C PRO A 230 20.18 9.64 6.95
N MET A 231 20.36 8.62 6.11
CA MET A 231 20.15 7.24 6.52
C MET A 231 21.37 6.73 7.28
N ASP A 232 21.17 6.21 8.48
CA ASP A 232 22.23 5.62 9.29
C ASP A 232 22.57 4.19 8.79
N PRO A 233 23.80 3.69 9.02
CA PRO A 233 24.19 2.35 8.55
C PRO A 233 23.26 1.21 8.99
N PRO A 234 22.73 1.16 10.24
CA PRO A 234 21.74 0.15 10.62
C PRO A 234 20.43 0.22 9.83
N GLU A 235 20.00 1.43 9.44
CA GLU A 235 18.75 1.64 8.71
C GLU A 235 18.81 1.07 7.29
N ILE A 236 20.00 1.09 6.65
CA ILE A 236 20.24 0.43 5.36
C ILE A 236 19.91 -1.06 5.47
N ALA A 237 20.37 -1.72 6.54
CA ALA A 237 20.12 -3.14 6.76
C ALA A 237 18.64 -3.43 7.02
N TYR A 238 17.99 -2.62 7.87
CA TYR A 238 16.57 -2.80 8.19
C TYR A 238 15.66 -2.60 6.97
N VAL A 239 15.86 -1.51 6.22
CA VAL A 239 15.01 -1.23 5.05
C VAL A 239 15.25 -2.24 3.94
N THR A 240 16.48 -2.71 3.75
CA THR A 240 16.80 -3.76 2.77
C THR A 240 16.09 -5.06 3.14
N ALA A 241 16.19 -5.51 4.40
CA ALA A 241 15.50 -6.71 4.88
C ALA A 241 13.98 -6.60 4.68
N TYR A 242 13.40 -5.45 5.00
CA TYR A 242 11.97 -5.20 4.81
C TYR A 242 11.55 -5.23 3.32
N LEU A 243 12.33 -4.58 2.43
CA LEU A 243 12.08 -4.59 0.98
C LEU A 243 12.13 -6.01 0.39
N ILE A 244 13.09 -6.84 0.83
CA ILE A 244 13.16 -8.26 0.46
C ILE A 244 11.91 -9.01 0.97
N ALA A 245 11.47 -8.73 2.19
CA ALA A 245 10.31 -9.38 2.79
C ALA A 245 9.00 -9.11 2.04
N ILE A 246 8.80 -7.89 1.54
CA ILE A 246 7.58 -7.49 0.80
C ILE A 246 7.66 -7.76 -0.71
N THR A 247 8.82 -8.15 -1.24
CA THR A 247 9.02 -8.38 -2.68
C THR A 247 8.04 -9.38 -3.31
N PRO A 248 7.73 -10.55 -2.71
CA PRO A 248 6.80 -11.50 -3.30
C PRO A 248 5.39 -10.93 -3.49
N GLU A 249 4.88 -10.18 -2.49
CA GLU A 249 3.56 -9.54 -2.57
C GLU A 249 3.53 -8.46 -3.66
N ILE A 250 4.61 -7.69 -3.78
CA ILE A 250 4.77 -6.69 -4.83
C ILE A 250 4.73 -7.35 -6.20
N GLN A 251 5.49 -8.43 -6.40
CA GLN A 251 5.51 -9.15 -7.67
C GLN A 251 4.16 -9.75 -8.02
N GLN A 252 3.44 -10.36 -7.06
CA GLN A 252 2.10 -10.87 -7.30
C GLN A 252 1.12 -9.75 -7.73
N SER A 253 1.22 -8.58 -7.09
CA SER A 253 0.40 -7.41 -7.44
C SER A 253 0.74 -6.83 -8.82
N ALA A 254 2.02 -6.87 -9.22
CA ALA A 254 2.48 -6.44 -10.53
C ALA A 254 2.02 -7.42 -11.62
N ARG A 255 2.14 -8.73 -11.37
CA ARG A 255 1.68 -9.79 -12.29
C ARG A 255 0.18 -9.77 -12.50
N SER A 256 -0.62 -9.60 -11.45
CA SER A 256 -2.08 -9.51 -11.60
C SER A 256 -2.49 -8.30 -12.45
N LYS A 257 -1.80 -7.16 -12.33
CA LYS A 257 -2.01 -6.00 -13.21
C LYS A 257 -1.57 -6.28 -14.64
N ALA A 258 -0.38 -6.85 -14.84
CA ALA A 258 0.12 -7.22 -16.16
C ALA A 258 -0.80 -8.21 -16.87
N ALA A 259 -1.34 -9.21 -16.15
CA ALA A 259 -2.32 -10.16 -16.67
C ALA A 259 -3.65 -9.48 -17.07
N VAL A 260 -4.12 -8.50 -16.27
CA VAL A 260 -5.31 -7.70 -16.60
C VAL A 260 -5.07 -6.80 -17.83
N GLU A 261 -3.89 -6.19 -17.92
CA GLU A 261 -3.50 -5.36 -19.07
C GLU A 261 -3.34 -6.20 -20.34
N ALA A 262 -2.67 -7.36 -20.27
CA ALA A 262 -2.54 -8.31 -21.36
C ALA A 262 -3.92 -8.79 -21.83
N LYS A 263 -4.81 -9.18 -20.92
CA LYS A 263 -6.19 -9.54 -21.25
C LYS A 263 -6.97 -8.38 -21.87
N SER A 264 -6.76 -7.16 -21.38
CA SER A 264 -7.38 -5.96 -21.97
C SER A 264 -6.85 -5.67 -23.38
N GLN A 265 -5.57 -5.94 -23.62
CA GLN A 265 -4.94 -5.81 -24.94
C GLN A 265 -5.43 -6.91 -25.90
N GLU A 266 -5.54 -8.16 -25.45
CA GLU A 266 -6.18 -9.25 -26.21
C GLU A 266 -7.61 -8.88 -26.61
N ILE A 267 -8.42 -8.35 -25.68
CA ILE A 267 -9.78 -7.88 -25.98
C ILE A 267 -9.74 -6.73 -27.00
N ARG A 268 -8.80 -5.79 -26.89
CA ARG A 268 -8.65 -4.68 -27.86
C ARG A 268 -8.24 -5.19 -29.24
N ILE A 269 -7.36 -6.17 -29.31
CA ILE A 269 -6.93 -6.82 -30.57
C ILE A 269 -8.11 -7.59 -31.18
N ALA A 270 -8.83 -8.39 -30.39
CA ALA A 270 -10.02 -9.11 -30.86
C ALA A 270 -11.14 -8.16 -31.35
N VAL A 271 -11.32 -7.01 -30.68
CA VAL A 271 -12.25 -5.96 -31.14
C VAL A 271 -11.78 -5.30 -32.44
N ALA A 272 -10.47 -5.15 -32.64
CA ALA A 272 -9.91 -4.64 -33.89
C ALA A 272 -10.03 -5.67 -35.03
N GLU A 273 -9.87 -6.98 -34.76
CA GLU A 273 -10.03 -8.07 -35.74
C GLU A 273 -11.49 -8.26 -36.19
N LEU A 274 -12.48 -7.81 -35.42
CA LEU A 274 -13.88 -7.78 -35.82
C LEU A 274 -14.19 -6.69 -36.87
N THR A 275 -13.22 -5.85 -37.26
CA THR A 275 -13.36 -4.95 -38.43
C THR A 275 -12.93 -5.67 -39.73
N PRO A 276 -13.79 -5.74 -40.76
CA PRO A 276 -13.56 -6.65 -41.87
C PRO A 276 -12.55 -6.09 -42.88
N THR A 277 -11.46 -6.81 -43.09
CA THR A 277 -10.61 -6.70 -44.29
C THR A 277 -10.38 -8.12 -44.85
N PRO A 278 -10.29 -8.32 -46.18
CA PRO A 278 -10.63 -9.59 -46.83
C PRO A 278 -9.62 -10.72 -46.65
N VAL A 279 -10.17 -11.92 -46.60
CA VAL A 279 -9.55 -13.25 -46.45
C VAL A 279 -8.74 -13.67 -47.68
N ILE A 280 -7.59 -14.32 -47.45
CA ILE A 280 -7.04 -15.35 -48.34
C ILE A 280 -6.73 -16.59 -47.47
N PRO A 281 -7.18 -17.80 -47.85
CA PRO A 281 -6.89 -19.03 -47.12
C PRO A 281 -5.67 -19.75 -47.70
N ASP A 282 -4.84 -20.33 -46.82
CA ASP A 282 -4.50 -21.76 -46.83
C ASP A 282 -3.37 -22.06 -45.82
N ALA A 283 -3.61 -22.99 -44.89
CA ALA A 283 -2.55 -23.71 -44.19
C ALA A 283 -3.08 -25.05 -43.64
N GLU A 284 -2.48 -26.15 -44.12
CA GLU A 284 -2.60 -27.51 -43.59
C GLU A 284 -1.73 -27.71 -42.32
N PRO A 285 -2.00 -28.73 -41.48
CA PRO A 285 -1.41 -28.86 -40.15
C PRO A 285 -0.03 -29.52 -40.18
N THR A 286 0.96 -28.90 -39.53
CA THR A 286 2.32 -29.44 -39.40
C THR A 286 2.53 -30.08 -38.03
N THR A 287 3.17 -31.25 -38.05
CA THR A 287 3.70 -32.02 -36.93
C THR A 287 4.60 -31.20 -36.00
N ALA A 288 4.52 -31.44 -34.70
CA ALA A 288 5.22 -30.71 -33.64
C ALA A 288 6.75 -30.85 -33.72
N THR A 289 7.40 -29.93 -34.45
CA THR A 289 8.82 -29.62 -34.33
C THR A 289 9.02 -28.58 -33.22
N PHE A 290 10.04 -28.75 -32.36
CA PHE A 290 10.38 -27.76 -31.33
C PHE A 290 10.70 -26.41 -31.97
N ASP A 291 9.78 -25.46 -31.81
CA ASP A 291 9.90 -24.10 -32.31
C ASP A 291 10.80 -23.28 -31.39
N ILE A 292 12.03 -23.03 -31.86
CA ILE A 292 13.04 -22.26 -31.12
C ILE A 292 12.60 -20.81 -30.93
N GLU A 293 11.85 -20.23 -31.87
CA GLU A 293 11.44 -18.83 -31.83
C GLU A 293 10.30 -18.63 -30.82
N ALA A 294 9.34 -19.55 -30.80
CA ALA A 294 8.31 -19.58 -29.76
C ALA A 294 8.91 -19.82 -28.36
N ALA A 295 9.90 -20.71 -28.26
CA ALA A 295 10.58 -20.98 -26.99
C ALA A 295 11.42 -19.78 -26.51
N LYS A 296 12.08 -19.07 -27.42
CA LYS A 296 12.77 -17.81 -27.14
C LYS A 296 11.80 -16.75 -26.63
N SER A 297 10.68 -16.58 -27.31
CA SER A 297 9.66 -15.60 -26.93
C SER A 297 9.10 -15.91 -25.54
N LEU A 298 8.81 -17.17 -25.25
CA LEU A 298 8.37 -17.61 -23.92
C LEU A 298 9.45 -17.33 -22.85
N TYR A 299 10.71 -17.63 -23.13
CA TYR A 299 11.83 -17.35 -22.23
C TYR A 299 11.96 -15.85 -21.94
N GLU A 300 11.96 -15.01 -22.97
CA GLU A 300 12.06 -13.56 -22.83
C GLU A 300 10.87 -13.00 -22.05
N GLN A 301 9.65 -13.42 -22.38
CA GLN A 301 8.44 -12.95 -21.71
C GLN A 301 8.35 -13.35 -20.24
N GLN A 302 8.88 -14.50 -19.85
CA GLN A 302 8.78 -15.02 -18.48
C GLN A 302 9.97 -14.60 -17.61
N CYS A 303 11.20 -14.64 -18.15
CA CYS A 303 12.40 -14.42 -17.36
C CYS A 303 12.77 -12.94 -17.18
N VAL A 304 12.34 -12.04 -18.09
CA VAL A 304 12.53 -10.57 -17.90
C VAL A 304 11.61 -9.97 -16.84
N GLN A 305 10.66 -10.75 -16.33
CA GLN A 305 9.67 -10.24 -15.37
C GLN A 305 10.25 -9.97 -14.00
N CYS A 306 11.45 -10.47 -13.70
CA CYS A 306 12.09 -10.31 -12.40
C CYS A 306 13.47 -9.65 -12.47
N HIS A 307 14.25 -9.92 -13.51
CA HIS A 307 15.59 -9.36 -13.73
C HIS A 307 15.93 -9.32 -15.23
N GLU A 308 16.94 -8.56 -15.62
CA GLU A 308 17.43 -8.56 -17.01
C GLU A 308 18.10 -9.90 -17.36
N LEU A 309 18.09 -10.27 -18.65
CA LEU A 309 18.60 -11.57 -19.13
C LEU A 309 20.12 -11.61 -19.28
N ASP A 310 20.79 -10.46 -19.14
CA ASP A 310 22.24 -10.33 -19.09
C ASP A 310 22.86 -11.19 -17.98
N THR A 311 22.19 -11.26 -16.83
CA THR A 311 22.57 -12.13 -15.70
C THR A 311 22.66 -13.61 -16.07
N VAL A 312 21.89 -14.08 -17.06
CA VAL A 312 21.96 -15.46 -17.57
C VAL A 312 23.19 -15.67 -18.46
N ALA A 313 23.57 -14.64 -19.22
CA ALA A 313 24.79 -14.68 -20.04
C ALA A 313 26.05 -14.65 -19.16
N ASP A 314 26.04 -13.86 -18.09
CA ASP A 314 27.16 -13.74 -17.13
C ASP A 314 27.37 -15.02 -16.31
N TYR A 315 26.30 -15.80 -16.08
CA TYR A 315 26.36 -17.07 -15.34
C TYR A 315 27.08 -18.20 -16.12
N GLY A 316 27.26 -18.03 -17.44
CA GLY A 316 27.98 -18.96 -18.30
C GLY A 316 27.20 -20.25 -18.65
N PRO A 317 27.72 -21.05 -19.61
CA PRO A 317 27.02 -22.20 -20.14
C PRO A 317 26.86 -23.33 -19.11
N GLN A 318 25.66 -23.89 -19.01
CA GLN A 318 25.30 -24.95 -18.06
C GLN A 318 24.85 -26.23 -18.80
N THR A 319 24.90 -27.37 -18.12
CA THR A 319 24.26 -28.61 -18.60
C THR A 319 22.73 -28.53 -18.44
N GLU A 320 21.99 -29.38 -19.15
CA GLU A 320 20.53 -29.45 -19.02
C GLU A 320 20.10 -29.67 -17.57
N THR A 321 20.78 -30.56 -16.84
CA THR A 321 20.48 -30.85 -15.44
C THR A 321 20.70 -29.67 -14.50
N GLU A 322 21.66 -28.80 -14.82
CA GLU A 322 21.93 -27.56 -14.07
C GLU A 322 20.89 -26.49 -14.41
N TRP A 323 20.49 -26.35 -15.67
CA TRP A 323 19.39 -25.47 -16.07
C TRP A 323 18.07 -25.87 -15.41
N VAL A 324 17.77 -27.17 -15.30
CA VAL A 324 16.60 -27.65 -14.55
C VAL A 324 16.64 -27.19 -13.10
N LYS A 325 17.81 -27.27 -12.43
CA LYS A 325 17.95 -26.82 -11.03
C LYS A 325 17.77 -25.31 -10.89
N ILE A 326 18.27 -24.53 -11.85
CA ILE A 326 18.14 -23.06 -11.84
C ILE A 326 16.69 -22.66 -12.05
N VAL A 327 16.03 -23.17 -13.10
CA VAL A 327 14.62 -22.86 -13.37
C VAL A 327 13.73 -23.32 -12.22
N LYS A 328 14.00 -24.48 -11.62
CA LYS A 328 13.30 -24.94 -10.43
C LYS A 328 13.45 -23.99 -9.25
N ARG A 329 14.67 -23.48 -8.98
CA ARG A 329 14.90 -22.48 -7.93
C ARG A 329 14.15 -21.18 -8.20
N MET A 330 14.13 -20.73 -9.46
CA MET A 330 13.37 -19.55 -9.85
C MET A 330 11.87 -19.71 -9.58
N VAL A 331 11.32 -20.92 -9.79
CA VAL A 331 9.92 -21.22 -9.47
C VAL A 331 9.69 -21.34 -7.97
N ASP A 332 10.49 -22.15 -7.28
CA ASP A 332 10.25 -22.56 -5.88
C ASP A 332 10.65 -21.46 -4.87
N ASP A 333 11.77 -20.77 -5.10
CA ASP A 333 12.37 -19.84 -4.14
C ASP A 333 12.11 -18.37 -4.53
N GLU A 334 12.13 -18.06 -5.83
CA GLU A 334 11.97 -16.69 -6.37
C GLU A 334 10.54 -16.42 -6.90
N GLY A 335 9.69 -17.44 -6.87
CA GLY A 335 8.26 -17.33 -7.17
C GLY A 335 7.92 -17.15 -8.64
N ALA A 336 8.75 -17.56 -9.60
CA ALA A 336 8.43 -17.54 -11.03
C ALA A 336 7.22 -18.45 -11.34
N GLU A 337 6.20 -17.93 -12.02
CA GLU A 337 4.99 -18.69 -12.38
C GLU A 337 5.15 -19.39 -13.72
N LEU A 338 5.82 -20.55 -13.69
CA LEU A 338 5.96 -21.43 -14.85
C LEU A 338 5.16 -22.71 -14.63
N ASN A 339 4.31 -23.06 -15.59
CA ASN A 339 3.75 -24.41 -15.61
C ASN A 339 4.80 -25.44 -16.09
N ALA A 340 4.53 -26.73 -15.89
CA ALA A 340 5.51 -27.79 -16.18
C ALA A 340 5.94 -27.85 -17.67
N GLU A 341 5.07 -27.49 -18.60
CA GLU A 341 5.38 -27.47 -20.04
C GLU A 341 6.22 -26.24 -20.42
N GLN A 342 5.89 -25.08 -19.84
CA GLN A 342 6.67 -23.85 -20.01
C GLN A 342 8.08 -24.00 -19.43
N ALA A 343 8.20 -24.57 -18.23
CA ALA A 343 9.50 -24.81 -17.60
C ALA A 343 10.37 -25.75 -18.45
N LYS A 344 9.80 -26.84 -18.99
CA LYS A 344 10.51 -27.73 -19.91
C LYS A 344 10.94 -27.02 -21.19
N THR A 345 10.05 -26.24 -21.79
CA THR A 345 10.32 -25.49 -23.03
C THR A 345 11.47 -24.49 -22.84
N ILE A 346 11.48 -23.77 -21.72
CA ILE A 346 12.54 -22.82 -21.36
C ILE A 346 13.87 -23.55 -21.10
N VAL A 347 13.87 -24.67 -20.36
CA VAL A 347 15.08 -25.47 -20.14
C VAL A 347 15.65 -25.99 -21.46
N SER A 348 14.81 -26.50 -22.37
CA SER A 348 15.24 -26.95 -23.69
C SER A 348 15.81 -25.82 -24.54
N TYR A 349 15.24 -24.61 -24.46
CA TYR A 349 15.79 -23.42 -25.11
C TYR A 349 17.18 -23.07 -24.55
N LEU A 350 17.28 -22.90 -23.22
CA LEU A 350 18.54 -22.56 -22.53
C LEU A 350 19.65 -23.59 -22.79
N THR A 351 19.31 -24.87 -22.86
CA THR A 351 20.28 -25.93 -23.15
C THR A 351 20.78 -25.85 -24.60
N LYS A 352 19.92 -25.48 -25.55
CA LYS A 352 20.32 -25.32 -26.95
C LYS A 352 21.13 -24.05 -27.20
N THR A 353 20.82 -22.94 -26.53
CA THR A 353 21.45 -21.64 -26.79
C THR A 353 22.62 -21.33 -25.85
N GLN A 354 22.58 -21.86 -24.62
CA GLN A 354 23.53 -21.61 -23.53
C GLN A 354 24.01 -22.93 -22.89
N GLY A 355 23.99 -24.02 -23.67
CA GLY A 355 24.45 -25.33 -23.21
C GLY A 355 25.96 -25.43 -23.14
N LYS A 356 26.47 -26.04 -22.07
CA LYS A 356 27.85 -26.52 -22.05
C LYS A 356 27.94 -27.73 -22.98
N LYS A 357 28.80 -27.67 -24.01
CA LYS A 357 29.11 -28.85 -24.83
C LYS A 357 29.78 -29.88 -23.93
N GLU A 358 29.24 -31.10 -23.92
CA GLU A 358 29.82 -32.24 -23.19
C GLU A 358 31.25 -32.53 -23.63
#